data_AF-A0A3S1HIJ6-F1
#
_entry.id   AF-A0A3S1HIJ6-F1
#
_cell.length_a   1.000
_cell.length_b   1.000
_cell.length_c   1.000
_cell.angle_alpha   90.00
_cell.angle_beta   90.00
_cell.angle_gamma   90.00
#
_symmetry.space_group_name_H-M   'P 1'
#
loop_
_entity.id
_entity.type
_entity.pdbx_description
1 polymer ?
#
loop_
_entity_poly.entity_id
_entity_poly.type
_entity_poly.pdbx_seq_one_letter_code
_entity_poly.pdbx_strand_id
1 'polypeptide(L)' 'MTNELGDIGFGYRPRAAYACDPAKSRGRLFDEVESPTRTPFQRDRDRIIHSTAFRRLKHKTQVF' A
#
# COMPACT_ATOMS: atom_id res chain seq x y z
N MET A 1 2.99 -14.67 -17.20
CA MET A 1 1.67 -14.91 -16.59
C MET A 1 1.83 -14.69 -15.08
N THR A 2 2.01 -13.46 -14.60
CA THR A 2 0.94 -12.67 -13.96
C THR A 2 1.40 -11.21 -13.91
N ASN A 3 0.81 -10.35 -14.72
CA ASN A 3 1.00 -8.89 -14.59
C ASN A 3 -0.39 -8.26 -14.39
N GLU A 4 -1.11 -8.71 -13.36
CA GLU A 4 -2.48 -8.25 -13.07
C GLU A 4 -2.53 -6.89 -12.38
N LEU A 5 -1.39 -6.40 -11.87
CA LEU A 5 -1.29 -5.12 -11.18
C LEU A 5 -0.95 -3.95 -12.11
N GLY A 6 -0.66 -4.19 -13.40
CA GLY A 6 -0.07 -3.21 -14.31
C GLY A 6 -0.82 -1.86 -14.42
N ASP A 7 -2.15 -1.90 -14.36
CA ASP A 7 -3.01 -0.72 -14.49
C ASP A 7 -3.64 -0.25 -13.17
N ILE A 8 -3.51 -1.03 -12.08
CA ILE A 8 -4.20 -0.73 -10.82
C ILE A 8 -3.38 0.29 -10.03
N GLY A 9 -3.73 1.57 -10.14
CA GLY A 9 -3.27 2.59 -9.20
C GLY A 9 -1.86 3.13 -9.42
N PHE A 10 -1.22 2.82 -10.54
CA PHE A 10 -0.08 3.58 -11.04
C PHE A 10 -0.64 4.71 -11.88
N GLY A 11 -0.39 5.97 -11.49
CA GLY A 11 -0.82 7.12 -12.29
C GLY A 11 -0.23 7.08 -13.72
N TYR A 12 -0.52 8.08 -14.54
CA TYR A 12 -0.16 8.06 -15.97
C TYR A 12 1.34 7.99 -16.30
N ARG A 13 2.23 8.06 -15.30
CA ARG A 13 3.68 8.07 -15.50
C ARG A 13 4.30 6.72 -15.11
N PRO A 14 5.28 6.25 -15.90
CA PRO A 14 6.06 5.08 -15.51
C PRO A 14 6.79 5.33 -14.18
N ARG A 15 6.93 4.27 -13.39
CA ARG A 15 7.72 4.30 -12.15
C ARG A 15 9.19 4.58 -12.48
N ALA A 16 9.88 5.32 -11.61
CA ALA A 16 11.33 5.53 -11.74
C ALA A 16 12.10 4.20 -11.58
N ALA A 17 13.29 4.08 -12.18
CA ALA A 17 14.08 2.84 -12.17
C ALA A 17 14.45 2.34 -10.76
N TYR A 18 14.56 3.27 -9.80
CA TYR A 18 14.86 2.99 -8.39
C TYR A 18 13.61 2.96 -7.50
N ALA A 19 12.40 3.10 -8.05
CA ALA A 19 11.17 3.03 -7.28
C ALA A 19 10.82 1.58 -6.92
N CYS A 20 10.22 1.38 -5.74
CA CYS A 20 9.71 0.07 -5.33
C CYS A 20 8.57 -0.38 -6.25
N ASP A 21 8.51 -1.70 -6.52
CA ASP A 21 7.47 -2.34 -7.32
C ASP A 21 6.49 -3.10 -6.41
N PRO A 22 5.21 -2.67 -6.31
CA PRO A 22 4.19 -3.41 -5.57
C PRO A 22 4.01 -4.85 -6.05
N ALA A 23 4.19 -5.13 -7.35
CA ALA A 23 4.07 -6.48 -7.91
C ALA A 23 5.25 -7.39 -7.52
N LYS A 24 6.35 -6.82 -7.03
CA LYS A 24 7.51 -7.55 -6.48
C LYS A 24 7.58 -7.44 -4.97
N SER A 25 6.46 -7.15 -4.31
CA SER A 25 6.39 -7.16 -2.84
C SER A 25 6.82 -8.53 -2.31
N ARG A 26 7.47 -8.55 -1.14
CA ARG A 26 7.90 -9.79 -0.48
C ARG A 26 6.75 -10.58 0.15
N GLY A 27 5.52 -10.12 0.00
CA GLY A 27 4.34 -10.71 0.64
C GLY A 27 4.16 -10.25 2.08
N ARG A 28 3.39 -11.02 2.85
CA ARG A 28 3.02 -10.72 4.25
C ARG A 28 3.49 -11.87 5.15
N LEU A 29 3.61 -11.58 6.44
CA LEU A 29 3.96 -12.61 7.44
C LEU A 29 2.89 -13.71 7.53
N PHE A 30 1.62 -13.32 7.36
CA PHE A 30 0.50 -14.24 7.29
C PHE A 30 -0.05 -14.22 5.88
N ASP A 31 -0.29 -15.41 5.31
CA ASP A 31 -0.83 -15.53 3.97
C ASP A 31 -2.23 -14.91 3.89
N GLU A 32 -2.42 -14.12 2.84
CA GLU A 32 -3.67 -13.44 2.57
C GLU A 32 -3.93 -13.44 1.07
N VAL A 33 -5.20 -13.60 0.68
CA VAL A 33 -5.60 -13.52 -0.73
C VAL A 33 -5.39 -12.11 -1.26
N GLU A 34 -4.84 -12.01 -2.47
CA GLU A 34 -4.64 -10.74 -3.17
C GLU A 34 -5.97 -10.01 -3.40
N SER A 35 -5.91 -8.68 -3.44
CA SER A 35 -7.09 -7.86 -3.68
C SER A 35 -7.24 -7.62 -5.18
N PRO A 36 -8.42 -7.82 -5.79
CA PRO A 36 -8.61 -7.63 -7.23
C PRO A 36 -8.54 -6.16 -7.66
N THR A 37 -8.79 -5.23 -6.74
CA THR A 37 -8.92 -3.78 -7.04
C THR A 37 -7.84 -2.91 -6.42
N ARG A 38 -6.91 -3.50 -5.65
CA ARG A 38 -5.93 -2.74 -4.86
C ARG A 38 -4.58 -3.41 -4.88
N THR A 39 -3.55 -2.61 -5.07
CA THR A 39 -2.18 -3.08 -4.88
C THR A 39 -1.91 -3.42 -3.42
N PRO A 40 -0.88 -4.26 -3.13
CA PRO A 40 -0.50 -4.57 -1.76
C PRO A 40 -0.27 -3.32 -0.90
N PHE A 41 0.38 -2.28 -1.44
CA PHE A 41 0.66 -1.04 -0.73
C PHE A 41 -0.57 -0.14 -0.56
N GLN A 42 -1.51 -0.14 -1.51
CA GLN A 42 -2.80 0.54 -1.33
C GLN A 42 -3.61 -0.09 -0.19
N ARG A 43 -3.62 -1.42 -0.11
CA ARG A 43 -4.26 -2.15 0.98
C ARG A 43 -3.61 -1.84 2.34
N ASP A 44 -2.29 -1.73 2.39
CA ASP A 44 -1.56 -1.33 3.60
C ASP A 44 -1.89 0.08 4.05
N ARG A 45 -1.93 1.02 3.11
CA ARG A 45 -2.38 2.40 3.36
C ARG A 45 -3.76 2.43 3.98
N ASP A 46 -4.72 1.70 3.40
CA ASP A 46 -6.09 1.65 3.92
C ASP A 46 -6.12 1.11 5.37
N ARG A 47 -5.35 0.06 5.68
CA ARG A 47 -5.25 -0.49 7.05
C ARG A 47 -4.70 0.52 8.05
N ILE A 48 -3.63 1.22 7.67
CA ILE A 48 -2.99 2.22 8.53
C ILE A 48 -3.98 3.35 8.82
N ILE A 49 -4.63 3.90 7.79
CA ILE A 49 -5.57 5.03 7.90
C ILE A 49 -6.75 4.68 8.83
N HIS A 50 -7.28 3.45 8.74
CA HIS A 50 -8.42 3.03 9.54
C HIS A 50 -8.05 2.49 10.94
N SER A 51 -6.76 2.42 11.28
CA SER A 51 -6.32 1.90 12.57
C SER A 51 -6.66 2.85 13.73
N THR A 52 -6.98 2.27 14.90
CA THR A 52 -7.22 3.05 16.13
C THR A 52 -5.99 3.85 16.55
N ALA A 53 -4.78 3.31 16.35
CA ALA A 53 -3.53 4.02 16.65
C ALA A 53 -3.38 5.29 15.81
N PHE A 54 -3.62 5.21 14.49
CA PHE A 54 -3.56 6.38 13.60
C PHE A 54 -4.60 7.44 13.97
N ARG A 55 -5.85 7.04 14.27
CA ARG A 55 -6.90 7.98 14.72
C ARG A 55 -6.53 8.73 16.00
N ARG A 56 -5.84 8.08 16.94
CA ARG A 56 -5.38 8.71 18.20
C ARG A 56 -4.35 9.82 17.96
N LEU A 57 -3.62 9.81 16.83
CA LEU A 57 -2.64 10.85 16.52
C LEU A 57 -3.28 12.23 16.38
N LYS A 58 -4.56 12.32 15.99
CA LYS A 58 -5.32 13.59 15.98
C LYS A 58 -5.32 14.30 17.35
N HIS A 59 -5.19 13.53 18.43
CA HIS A 59 -5.20 14.02 19.80
C HIS A 59 -3.80 14.04 20.43
N LYS A 60 -2.74 13.94 19.62
CA LYS A 60 -1.34 14.06 20.06
C LYS A 60 -0.70 15.23 19.32
N THR A 61 0.06 16.05 20.04
CA THR A 61 0.88 17.08 19.40
C THR A 61 2.15 16.44 18.85
N GLN A 62 2.56 16.91 17.66
CA GLN A 62 3.97 16.81 17.28
C GLN A 62 4.69 17.97 17.98
N VAL A 63 5.95 17.75 18.39
CA VAL A 63 6.84 18.64 19.16
C VAL A 63 6.45 20.13 19.14
N PHE A 64 6.43 20.76 20.32
CA PHE A 64 6.15 22.18 20.49
C PHE A 64 7.06 23.07 19.63
#